data_AF-A0A3M8L1U3-F1
#
_entry.id   AF-A0A3M8L1U3-F1
#
_cell.length_a   1.000
_cell.length_b   1.000
_cell.length_c   1.000
_cell.angle_alpha   90.00
_cell.angle_beta   90.00
_cell.angle_gamma   90.00
#
_symmetry.space_group_name_H-M   'P 1'
#
loop_
_entity.id
_entity.type
_entity.pdbx_description
1 polymer ?
#
loop_
_entity_poly.entity_id
_entity_poly.type
_entity_poly.pdbx_seq_one_letter_code
_entity_poly.pdbx_strand_id
1 'polypeptide(L)' 'HGGRTDIKDGILLCKRDHLRLHNQGWRIERRGNNQYWLIPPKAIDPQQTPIRMKSNTTLKPGNPIKPFGQRAGQETA' A
#
# COMPACT_ATOMS: atom_id res chain seq x y z
N HIS A 1 -7.19 16.56 -9.93
CA HIS A 1 -6.80 15.29 -9.30
C HIS A 1 -6.07 15.61 -8.00
N GLY A 2 -6.63 15.26 -6.84
CA GLY A 2 -6.11 15.67 -5.54
C GLY A 2 -6.38 14.62 -4.46
N GLY A 3 -6.19 13.34 -4.81
CA GLY A 3 -6.25 12.27 -3.82
C GLY A 3 -5.11 12.45 -2.82
N ARG A 4 -5.42 12.32 -1.53
CA ARG A 4 -4.42 12.37 -0.46
C ARG A 4 -3.43 11.23 -0.69
N THR A 5 -2.18 11.56 -1.02
CA THR A 5 -1.09 10.58 -1.04
C THR A 5 -0.55 10.45 0.37
N ASP A 6 -0.91 9.37 1.06
CA ASP A 6 -0.37 9.02 2.37
C ASP A 6 0.59 7.84 2.23
N ILE A 7 1.80 7.96 2.78
CA ILE A 7 2.80 6.89 2.80
C ILE A 7 2.27 5.67 3.57
N LYS A 8 1.35 5.87 4.53
CA LYS A 8 0.66 4.78 5.24
C LYS A 8 -0.11 3.83 4.30
N ASP A 9 -0.54 4.34 3.15
CA ASP A 9 -1.24 3.56 2.12
C ASP A 9 -0.32 3.15 0.96
N GLY A 10 1.00 3.39 1.11
CA GLY A 10 2.00 2.98 0.15
C GLY A 10 2.16 1.46 0.09
N ILE A 11 2.16 0.92 -1.13
CA ILE A 11 2.45 -0.49 -1.41
C ILE A 11 3.68 -0.60 -2.30
N LEU A 12 4.54 -1.57 -1.98
CA LEU A 12 5.73 -1.85 -2.79
C LEU A 12 5.39 -2.94 -3.80
N LEU A 13 5.51 -2.60 -5.09
CA LEU A 13 5.31 -3.51 -6.21
C LEU A 13 6.64 -3.85 -6.86
N CYS A 14 6.78 -5.08 -7.34
CA CYS A 14 7.91 -5.42 -8.20
C CYS A 14 7.79 -4.70 -9.55
N LYS A 15 8.91 -4.53 -10.27
CA LYS A 15 8.95 -3.84 -11.56
C LYS A 15 7.88 -4.32 -12.54
N ARG A 16 7.69 -5.64 -12.65
CA ARG A 16 6.70 -6.23 -13.57
C ARG A 16 5.29 -5.76 -13.23
N ASP A 17 4.89 -5.89 -11.97
CA ASP A 17 3.53 -5.57 -11.54
C ASP A 17 3.29 -4.05 -11.52
N HIS A 18 4.33 -3.27 -11.22
CA HIS A 18 4.33 -1.82 -11.35
C HIS A 18 4.03 -1.37 -12.80
N LEU A 19 4.69 -1.98 -13.79
CA LEU A 19 4.45 -1.63 -15.20
C LEU A 19 3.07 -2.06 -15.69
N ARG A 20 2.52 -3.18 -15.19
CA ARG A 20 1.13 -3.56 -15.51
C ARG A 20 0.14 -2.52 -15.00
N LEU A 21 0.35 -1.99 -13.80
CA LEU A 21 -0.48 -0.93 -13.23
C LEU A 21 -0.48 0.32 -14.15
N HIS A 22 0.70 0.78 -14.55
CA HIS A 22 0.81 2.01 -15.34
C HIS A 22 0.37 1.85 -16.80
N ASN A 23 0.68 0.72 -17.44
CA ASN A 23 0.59 0.61 -18.89
C ASN A 23 -0.61 -0.21 -19.37
N GLN A 24 -1.15 -1.07 -18.51
CA GLN A 24 -2.16 -2.06 -18.92
C GLN A 24 -3.52 -1.81 -18.25
N GLY A 25 -3.70 -0.65 -17.60
CA GLY A 25 -5.00 -0.25 -17.04
C GLY A 25 -5.43 -1.02 -15.80
N TRP A 26 -4.50 -1.74 -15.15
CA TRP A 26 -4.75 -2.36 -13.86
C TRP A 26 -4.92 -1.28 -12.78
N ARG A 27 -5.80 -1.54 -11.82
CA ARG A 27 -6.07 -0.61 -10.71
C ARG A 27 -5.95 -1.32 -9.38
N ILE A 28 -5.66 -0.55 -8.33
CA ILE A 28 -5.61 -1.06 -6.97
C ILE A 28 -6.63 -0.32 -6.11
N GLU A 29 -7.41 -1.08 -5.36
CA GLU A 29 -8.40 -0.58 -4.40
C GLU A 29 -8.06 -1.05 -3.00
N ARG A 30 -8.17 -0.14 -2.03
CA ARG A 30 -8.07 -0.46 -0.61
C ARG A 30 -9.47 -0.67 -0.05
N ARG A 31 -9.72 -1.83 0.56
CA ARG A 31 -11.00 -2.15 1.22
C ARG A 31 -10.73 -2.42 2.69
N GLY A 32 -11.06 -1.48 3.57
CA GLY A 32 -10.79 -1.60 5.01
C GLY A 32 -9.30 -1.53 5.36
N ASN A 33 -8.93 -2.10 6.50
CA ASN A 33 -7.57 -1.98 7.05
C ASN A 33 -6.59 -2.94 6.36
N ASN A 34 -5.68 -2.38 5.57
CA ASN A 34 -4.57 -3.08 4.91
C ASN A 34 -4.98 -4.21 3.95
N GLN A 35 -6.21 -4.21 3.44
CA GLN A 35 -6.62 -5.14 2.39
C GLN A 35 -6.60 -4.41 1.06
N TYR A 36 -5.70 -4.85 0.20
CA TYR A 36 -5.54 -4.33 -1.15
C TYR A 36 -6.09 -5.33 -2.16
N TRP A 37 -6.77 -4.81 -3.17
CA TRP A 37 -7.43 -5.57 -4.20
C TRP A 37 -6.94 -5.07 -5.55
N LEU A 38 -6.54 -6.01 -6.40
CA LEU A 38 -6.13 -5.74 -7.76
C LEU A 38 -7.34 -5.91 -8.68
N ILE A 39 -7.66 -4.87 -9.44
CA ILE A 39 -8.79 -4.84 -10.36
C ILE A 39 -8.25 -4.94 -11.79
N PRO A 40 -8.62 -5.99 -12.55
CA PRO A 40 -8.21 -6.13 -13.94
C PRO A 40 -8.90 -5.10 -14.85
N PRO A 41 -8.27 -4.74 -15.98
CA PRO A 41 -8.94 -4.01 -17.05
C PRO A 41 -10.05 -4.87 -17.66
N LYS A 42 -11.11 -4.22 -18.18
CA LYS A 42 -12.26 -4.88 -18.82
C LYS A 42 -11.88 -5.81 -19.99
N ALA A 43 -10.76 -5.53 -20.65
CA ALA A 43 -10.24 -6.36 -21.74
C ALA A 43 -9.73 -7.74 -21.26
N ILE A 44 -9.31 -7.85 -19.99
CA ILE A 44 -8.84 -9.10 -19.38
C ILE A 44 -10.00 -9.80 -18.65
N ASP A 45 -10.80 -9.03 -17.91
CA ASP A 45 -12.00 -9.53 -17.25
C ASP A 45 -13.11 -8.46 -17.37
N PRO A 46 -14.15 -8.70 -18.20
CA PRO A 46 -15.26 -7.78 -18.36
C PRO A 46 -16.00 -7.46 -17.05
N GLN A 47 -16.03 -8.41 -16.11
CA GLN A 47 -16.65 -8.22 -14.79
C GLN A 47 -15.75 -7.48 -13.80
N GLN A 48 -14.48 -7.27 -14.17
CA GLN A 48 -13.47 -6.62 -13.34
C GLN A 48 -13.40 -7.22 -11.92
N THR A 49 -13.40 -8.54 -11.84
CA THR A 49 -13.47 -9.30 -10.59
C THR A 49 -12.27 -8.94 -9.70
N PRO A 50 -12.49 -8.42 -8.48
CA PRO A 50 -11.40 -8.03 -7.60
C PRO A 50 -10.56 -9.22 -7.13
N ILE A 51 -9.24 -9.13 -7.31
CA ILE A 51 -8.28 -10.15 -6.85
C ILE A 51 -7.61 -9.66 -5.57
N ARG A 52 -7.78 -10.39 -4.46
CA ARG A 52 -7.14 -10.02 -3.18
C ARG A 52 -5.62 -10.13 -3.30
N MET A 53 -4.91 -9.02 -3.06
CA MET A 53 -3.46 -9.02 -3.03
C MET A 53 -2.95 -9.73 -1.77
N LYS A 54 -1.97 -10.62 -1.94
CA LYS A 54 -1.23 -11.22 -0.84
C LYS A 54 0.00 -10.36 -0.57
N SER A 55 0.18 -9.89 0.66
CA SER A 55 1.41 -9.23 1.05
C SER A 55 2.51 -10.29 1.20
N ASN A 56 3.55 -10.21 0.37
CA ASN A 56 4.74 -11.06 0.56
C ASN A 56 5.57 -10.62 1.78
N THR A 57 5.35 -9.40 2.26
CA THR A 57 5.78 -8.97 3.58
C THR A 57 4.78 -9.50 4.60
N THR A 58 5.23 -10.31 5.55
CA THR A 58 4.51 -10.52 6.80
C THR A 58 4.52 -9.18 7.53
N LEU A 59 3.52 -8.33 7.28
CA LEU A 59 3.23 -7.19 8.14
C LEU A 59 2.83 -7.79 9.49
N LYS A 60 3.77 -7.88 10.44
CA LYS A 60 3.43 -8.13 11.85
C LYS A 60 2.58 -6.93 12.30
N PRO A 61 1.26 -7.07 12.52
CA PRO A 61 0.47 -5.98 13.06
C PRO A 61 0.93 -5.82 14.51
N GLY A 62 1.76 -4.81 14.77
CA GLY A 62 2.34 -4.62 16.10
C GLY A 62 3.78 -4.11 16.14
N ASN A 63 4.41 -3.74 15.01
CA ASN A 63 5.66 -2.99 15.10
C ASN A 63 5.35 -1.49 15.21
N PRO A 64 5.45 -0.86 16.39
CA PRO A 64 5.42 0.58 16.46
C PRO A 64 6.68 1.08 15.76
N ILE A 65 6.53 1.75 14.62
CA ILE A 65 7.55 2.70 14.18
C ILE A 65 7.60 3.74 15.31
N LYS A 66 8.51 3.57 16.27
CA LYS A 66 8.78 4.62 17.26
C LYS A 66 9.24 5.83 16.45
N PRO A 67 8.59 7.01 16.56
CA PRO A 67 9.11 8.20 15.93
C PRO A 67 10.52 8.43 16.49
N PHE A 68 11.50 8.47 15.59
CA PHE A 68 12.88 8.80 15.92
C PHE A 68 12.92 10.28 16.32
N GLY A 69 12.99 10.56 17.62
CA GLY A 69 13.16 11.94 18.11
C GLY A 69 12.47 12.25 19.44
N GLN A 70 12.94 11.67 20.54
CA GLN A 70 12.90 12.33 21.85
C GLN A 70 14.25 12.11 22.54
N ARG A 71 15.21 12.99 22.21
CA ARG A 71 16.25 13.36 23.18
C ARG A 71 15.70 14.55 23.97
N ALA A 72 15.11 14.28 25.13
CA ALA A 72 15.16 15.23 26.24
C ALA A 72 16.46 14.85 26.98
N GLY A 73 17.52 15.65 26.92
CA GLY A 73 17.54 16.98 27.51
C GLY A 73 17.89 16.78 28.98
N GLN A 74 19.19 16.85 29.29
CA GLN A 74 19.71 16.93 30.64
C GLN A 74 19.12 18.17 31.32
N GLU A 75 18.67 18.08 32.56
CA GLU A 75 18.68 19.22 33.48
C GLU A 75 18.91 18.74 34.92
N THR A 76 19.77 19.51 35.56
CA THR A 76 20.37 19.42 36.89
C THR A 76 19.37 19.59 38.04
N ALA A 77 19.60 18.86 39.15
CA ALA A 77 19.67 19.40 40.51
C ALA A 77 20.18 18.31 41.46
#